data_AF-A0A7X7B9S0-F1
#
_entry.id   AF-A0A7X7B9S0-F1
#
_cell.length_a   1.000
_cell.length_b   1.000
_cell.length_c   1.000
_cell.angle_alpha   90.00
_cell.angle_beta   90.00
_cell.angle_gamma   90.00
#
_symmetry.space_group_name_H-M   'P 1'
#
loop_
_entity.id
_entity.type
_entity.pdbx_description
1 polymer ?
#
loop_
_entity_poly.entity_id
_entity_poly.type
_entity_poly.pdbx_seq_one_letter_code
_entity_poly.pdbx_strand_id
1 'polypeptide(L)'
;MPMLLDLKLLRRSLDLTQAEMAKKLGITRNYLALMETGRRNVPAHVQSLAETLLRGAPAPIDTRAVVHDPPSKYECRIPADCDLPARLDQMQAELHDLKGKMDTLLGLLGGPLRSAVGLERDDKDRAG
;
A
#
# COMPACT_ATOMS: atom_id res chain seq x y z
N MET A 1 -20.92 26.41 11.95
CA MET A 1 -22.19 25.66 12.10
C MET A 1 -21.94 24.26 11.57
N PRO A 2 -21.97 23.19 12.38
CA PRO A 2 -21.79 21.85 11.82
C PRO A 2 -23.11 21.46 11.15
N MET A 3 -23.08 21.36 9.82
CA MET A 3 -24.15 20.75 9.04
C MET A 3 -24.22 19.28 9.45
N LEU A 4 -25.41 18.79 9.83
CA LEU A 4 -25.66 17.36 10.02
C LEU A 4 -25.53 16.68 8.65
N LEU A 5 -24.29 16.30 8.32
CA LEU A 5 -23.97 15.68 7.05
C LEU A 5 -24.43 14.22 7.09
N ASP A 6 -25.51 13.94 6.37
CA ASP A 6 -25.95 12.56 6.17
C ASP A 6 -24.99 11.86 5.21
N LEU A 7 -24.08 11.06 5.77
CA LEU A 7 -23.07 10.29 5.03
C LEU A 7 -23.70 9.42 3.93
N LYS A 8 -24.93 8.93 4.14
CA LYS A 8 -25.64 8.10 3.17
C LYS A 8 -26.05 8.89 1.93
N LEU A 9 -26.50 10.13 2.11
CA LEU A 9 -26.85 11.01 1.01
C LEU A 9 -25.59 11.44 0.25
N LEU A 10 -24.54 11.82 0.97
CA LEU A 10 -23.26 12.18 0.38
C LEU A 10 -22.68 11.03 -0.47
N ARG A 11 -22.76 9.81 0.03
CA ARG A 11 -22.28 8.63 -0.71
C ARG A 11 -23.03 8.45 -2.03
N ARG A 12 -24.35 8.64 -2.01
CA ARG A 12 -25.20 8.51 -3.19
C ARG A 12 -24.96 9.64 -4.19
N SER A 13 -24.75 10.88 -3.73
CA SER A 13 -24.44 12.00 -4.63
C SER A 13 -23.08 11.87 -5.32
N LEU A 14 -22.16 11.09 -4.73
CA LEU A 14 -20.84 10.81 -5.29
C LEU A 14 -20.79 9.48 -6.08
N ASP A 15 -21.92 8.76 -6.20
CA ASP A 15 -22.00 7.43 -6.82
C ASP A 15 -20.96 6.42 -6.29
N LEU A 16 -20.63 6.52 -4.99
CA LEU A 16 -19.65 5.65 -4.34
C LEU A 16 -20.31 4.45 -3.67
N THR A 17 -19.63 3.31 -3.71
CA THR A 17 -19.94 2.19 -2.81
C THR A 17 -19.52 2.52 -1.38
N GLN A 18 -20.09 1.81 -0.39
CA GLN A 18 -19.67 1.98 1.02
C GLN A 18 -18.18 1.64 1.20
N ALA A 19 -17.64 0.70 0.43
CA ALA A 19 -16.23 0.33 0.50
C ALA A 19 -15.32 1.45 -0.01
N GLU A 20 -15.67 2.08 -1.13
CA GLU A 20 -14.88 3.17 -1.71
C GLU A 20 -14.93 4.43 -0.85
N MET A 21 -16.11 4.76 -0.33
CA MET A 21 -16.24 5.89 0.59
C MET A 21 -15.46 5.65 1.88
N ALA A 22 -15.52 4.45 2.45
CA ALA A 22 -14.74 4.09 3.63
C ALA A 22 -13.23 4.18 3.36
N LYS A 23 -12.78 3.74 2.19
CA LYS A 23 -11.38 3.86 1.74
C LYS A 23 -10.95 5.32 1.62
N LYS A 24 -11.78 6.19 1.04
CA LYS A 24 -11.52 7.64 0.93
C LYS A 24 -11.50 8.34 2.29
N LEU A 25 -12.27 7.85 3.25
CA LEU A 25 -12.34 8.38 4.61
C LEU A 25 -11.31 7.75 5.57
N GLY A 26 -10.56 6.73 5.14
CA GLY A 26 -9.59 6.03 6.00
C GLY A 26 -10.23 5.21 7.14
N ILE A 27 -11.47 4.76 6.97
CA ILE A 27 -12.22 3.99 7.99
C ILE A 27 -12.62 2.62 7.44
N THR A 28 -13.08 1.73 8.32
CA THR A 28 -13.61 0.44 7.88
C THR A 28 -15.03 0.58 7.32
N ARG A 29 -15.38 -0.28 6.36
CA ARG A 29 -16.74 -0.32 5.78
C ARG A 29 -17.82 -0.52 6.85
N ASN A 30 -17.56 -1.39 7.83
CA ASN A 30 -18.52 -1.65 8.92
C ASN A 30 -18.71 -0.40 9.80
N TYR A 31 -17.63 0.33 10.06
CA TYR A 31 -17.69 1.60 10.80
C TYR A 31 -18.55 2.64 10.07
N LEU A 32 -18.38 2.75 8.74
CA LEU A 32 -19.24 3.59 7.91
C LEU A 32 -20.71 3.16 7.96
N ALA A 33 -21.00 1.86 7.87
CA ALA A 33 -22.37 1.34 7.94
C ALA A 33 -23.06 1.64 9.28
N LEU A 34 -22.33 1.56 10.40
CA LEU A 34 -22.84 1.92 11.73
C LEU A 34 -23.18 3.41 11.84
N MET A 35 -22.40 4.27 11.17
CA MET A 35 -22.68 5.71 11.10
C MET A 35 -23.88 6.00 10.20
N GLU A 36 -23.96 5.39 9.00
CA GLU A 36 -25.10 5.56 8.07
C GLU A 36 -26.44 5.07 8.66
N THR A 37 -26.39 4.09 9.57
CA THR A 37 -27.59 3.55 10.24
C THR A 37 -27.93 4.27 11.54
N GLY A 38 -27.16 5.30 11.93
CA GLY A 38 -27.36 6.04 13.18
C GLY A 38 -27.04 5.25 14.45
N ARG A 39 -26.45 4.06 14.32
CA ARG A 39 -26.01 3.23 15.46
C ARG A 39 -24.77 3.79 16.14
N ARG A 40 -24.03 4.68 15.47
CA ARG A 40 -22.86 5.37 16.00
C ARG A 40 -22.83 6.82 15.55
N ASN A 41 -22.42 7.71 16.45
CA ASN A 41 -22.24 9.11 16.13
C ASN A 41 -21.02 9.33 15.22
N VAL A 42 -21.09 10.30 14.31
CA VAL A 42 -20.01 10.62 13.37
C VAL A 42 -18.96 11.46 14.09
N PRO A 43 -17.73 10.99 14.27
CA PRO A 43 -16.69 11.77 14.95
C PRO A 43 -16.27 12.96 14.09
N ALA A 44 -15.83 14.05 14.73
CA ALA A 44 -15.51 15.32 14.06
C ALA A 44 -14.50 15.17 12.90
N HIS A 45 -13.49 14.29 13.04
CA HIS A 45 -12.50 14.06 11.98
C HIS A 45 -13.10 13.45 10.71
N VAL A 46 -14.10 12.56 10.84
CA VAL A 46 -14.81 11.98 9.68
C VAL A 46 -15.66 13.06 9.00
N GLN A 47 -16.27 13.95 9.78
CA GLN A 47 -17.03 15.08 9.23
C GLN A 47 -16.12 16.00 8.40
N SER A 48 -14.95 16.38 8.93
CA SER A 48 -13.98 17.21 8.20
C SER A 48 -13.45 16.56 6.92
N LEU A 49 -13.25 15.24 6.93
CA LEU A 49 -12.83 14.49 5.75
C LEU A 49 -13.96 14.41 4.71
N ALA A 50 -15.19 14.18 5.14
CA ALA A 50 -16.36 14.16 4.26
C ALA A 50 -16.62 15.53 3.61
N GLU A 51 -16.45 16.63 4.34
CA GLU A 51 -16.48 17.99 3.79
C GLU A 51 -15.36 18.23 2.77
N THR A 52 -14.19 17.63 2.98
CA THR A 52 -13.07 17.73 2.03
C THR A 52 -13.37 16.98 0.74
N LEU A 53 -14.04 15.83 0.82
CA LEU A 53 -14.52 15.09 -0.34
C LEU A 53 -15.58 15.88 -1.13
N LEU A 54 -16.47 16.61 -0.45
CA LEU A 54 -17.43 17.53 -1.07
C LEU A 54 -16.75 18.65 -1.87
N ARG A 55 -15.59 19.13 -1.42
CA ARG A 55 -14.81 20.18 -2.10
C ARG A 55 -14.02 19.68 -3.32
N GLY A 56 -14.06 18.39 -3.64
CA GLY A 56 -13.38 17.81 -4.81
C GLY A 56 -11.86 17.67 -4.67
N ALA A 57 -11.30 17.87 -3.48
CA ALA A 57 -9.86 17.67 -3.24
C ALA A 57 -9.56 16.16 -3.07
N PRO A 58 -8.49 15.63 -3.70
CA PRO A 58 -8.05 14.27 -3.43
C PRO A 58 -7.63 14.17 -1.96
N ALA A 59 -8.36 13.36 -1.18
CA ALA A 59 -8.02 13.12 0.22
C ALA A 59 -6.57 12.60 0.31
N PRO A 60 -5.74 13.12 1.24
CA PRO A 60 -4.41 12.59 1.47
C PRO A 60 -4.55 11.13 1.89
N ILE A 61 -4.08 10.22 1.04
CA ILE A 61 -4.04 8.79 1.33
C ILE A 61 -2.94 8.63 2.39
N ASP A 62 -3.34 8.49 3.66
CA ASP A 62 -2.39 8.19 4.72
C ASP A 62 -1.99 6.72 4.63
N THR A 63 -0.82 6.46 4.04
CA THR A 63 -0.26 5.12 3.87
C THR A 63 0.13 4.46 5.19
N ARG A 64 0.12 5.19 6.32
CA ARG A 64 0.44 4.63 7.66
C ARG A 64 -0.75 3.96 8.36
N ALA A 65 -1.98 4.25 7.94
CA ALA A 65 -3.20 3.64 8.50
C ALA A 65 -3.52 2.26 7.89
N VAL A 66 -2.70 1.78 6.94
CA VAL A 66 -2.81 0.42 6.38
C VAL A 66 -2.19 -0.60 7.35
N VAL A 67 -2.68 -0.63 8.59
CA VAL A 67 -2.74 -1.92 9.28
C VAL A 67 -3.90 -2.63 8.59
N HIS A 68 -3.56 -3.42 7.58
CA HIS A 68 -4.45 -4.46 7.12
C HIS A 68 -4.85 -5.27 8.35
N ASP A 69 -6.06 -5.09 8.86
CA ASP A 69 -6.81 -6.24 9.32
C ASP A 69 -7.18 -6.96 8.02
N PRO A 70 -6.43 -8.01 7.59
CA PRO A 70 -6.87 -8.79 6.45
C PRO A 70 -8.28 -9.25 6.78
N PRO A 71 -9.25 -9.17 5.85
CA PRO A 71 -10.58 -9.68 6.15
C PRO A 71 -10.40 -11.12 6.62
N SER A 72 -10.90 -11.44 7.82
CA SER A 72 -10.66 -12.70 8.55
C SER A 72 -11.18 -13.97 7.84
N LYS A 73 -11.42 -13.89 6.54
CA LYS A 73 -11.95 -14.94 5.66
C LYS A 73 -11.00 -15.34 4.54
N TYR A 74 -9.85 -14.68 4.38
CA TYR A 74 -8.76 -15.29 3.62
C TYR A 74 -8.02 -16.25 4.54
N GLU A 75 -8.65 -17.38 4.86
CA GLU A 75 -7.88 -18.57 5.16
C GLU A 75 -7.02 -18.81 3.92
N CYS A 76 -5.73 -18.49 4.04
CA CYS A 76 -4.76 -18.91 3.05
C CYS A 76 -4.80 -20.44 3.07
N ARG A 77 -5.53 -21.06 2.14
CA ARG A 77 -5.40 -22.48 1.85
C ARG A 77 -4.07 -22.65 1.15
N ILE A 78 -2.99 -22.58 1.90
CA ILE A 78 -1.70 -23.09 1.46
C ILE A 78 -1.93 -24.59 1.27
N PRO A 79 -1.80 -25.14 0.04
CA PRO A 79 -1.79 -26.58 -0.15
C PRO A 79 -0.82 -27.21 0.84
N ALA A 80 -1.20 -28.32 1.49
CA ALA A 80 -0.33 -28.99 2.46
C ALA A 80 1.05 -29.37 1.87
N ASP A 81 1.14 -29.47 0.55
CA ASP A 81 2.33 -29.78 -0.23
C ASP A 81 3.13 -28.54 -0.69
N CYS A 82 2.76 -27.33 -0.25
CA CYS A 82 3.59 -26.15 -0.52
C CYS A 82 4.81 -26.15 0.39
N ASP A 83 5.89 -26.74 -0.12
CA ASP A 83 7.22 -26.66 0.45
C ASP A 83 7.79 -25.23 0.23
N LEU A 84 7.18 -24.29 0.95
CA LEU A 84 7.49 -22.86 0.93
C LEU A 84 8.99 -22.56 1.15
N PRO A 85 9.74 -23.26 2.03
CA PRO A 85 11.17 -23.01 2.15
C PRO A 85 11.92 -23.41 0.88
N ALA A 86 11.61 -24.57 0.26
CA ALA A 86 12.27 -24.99 -0.97
C ALA A 86 12.02 -24.00 -2.13
N ARG A 87 10.80 -23.46 -2.23
CA ARG A 87 10.44 -22.46 -3.23
C ARG A 87 11.12 -21.11 -2.98
N LEU A 88 11.33 -20.73 -1.72
CA LEU A 88 12.07 -19.53 -1.36
C LEU A 88 13.56 -19.66 -1.70
N ASP A 89 14.17 -20.81 -1.39
CA ASP A 89 15.55 -21.14 -1.77
C ASP A 89 15.75 -21.09 -3.29
N GLN A 90 14.81 -21.66 -4.05
CA GLN A 90 14.84 -21.63 -5.51
C GLN A 90 14.81 -20.18 -6.05
N MET A 91 13.92 -19.34 -5.51
CA MET A 91 13.85 -17.94 -5.90
C MET A 91 15.12 -17.15 -5.53
N GLN A 92 15.73 -17.45 -4.38
CA GLN A 92 16.98 -16.82 -3.96
C GLN A 92 18.14 -17.20 -4.88
N ALA A 93 18.21 -18.46 -5.31
CA ALA A 93 19.20 -18.92 -6.28
C ALA A 93 19.04 -18.24 -7.65
N GLU A 94 17.81 -18.10 -8.14
CA GLU A 94 17.51 -17.40 -9.40
C GLU A 94 17.94 -15.91 -9.34
N LEU A 95 17.68 -15.23 -8.22
CA LEU A 95 18.13 -13.85 -8.04
C LEU A 95 19.66 -13.73 -8.00
N HIS A 96 20.36 -14.69 -7.38
CA HIS A 96 21.82 -14.68 -7.34
C HIS A 96 22.43 -14.87 -8.73
N ASP A 97 21.88 -15.79 -9.53
CA ASP A 97 22.30 -16.02 -10.91
C ASP A 97 22.03 -14.80 -11.80
N LEU A 98 20.85 -14.19 -11.68
CA LEU A 98 20.50 -12.98 -12.43
C LEU A 98 21.41 -11.81 -12.06
N LYS A 99 21.74 -11.66 -10.77
CA LYS A 99 22.69 -10.65 -10.30
C LYS A 99 24.08 -10.89 -10.89
N GLY A 100 24.57 -12.14 -10.89
CA GLY A 100 25.85 -12.48 -11.51
C GLY A 100 25.90 -12.19 -13.01
N LYS A 101 24.81 -12.45 -13.74
CA LYS A 101 24.67 -12.09 -15.15
C LYS A 101 24.72 -10.58 -15.36
N MET A 102 24.05 -9.81 -14.51
CA MET A 102 24.08 -8.35 -14.56
C MET A 102 25.47 -7.79 -14.27
N ASP A 103 26.15 -8.29 -13.22
CA ASP A 103 27.53 -7.92 -12.91
C ASP A 103 28.49 -8.25 -14.07
N THR A 104 28.28 -9.39 -14.75
CA THR A 104 29.05 -9.77 -15.95
C THR A 104 28.81 -8.81 -17.12
N LEU A 105 27.55 -8.45 -17.39
CA LEU A 105 27.20 -7.48 -18.43
C LEU A 105 27.76 -6.09 -18.12
N LEU A 106 27.70 -5.66 -16.84
CA LEU A 106 28.31 -4.41 -16.38
C LEU A 106 29.84 -4.44 -16.49
N GLY A 107 30.48 -5.60 -16.38
CA GLY A 107 31.91 -5.76 -16.61
C GLY A 107 32.32 -5.69 -18.08
N LEU A 108 31.45 -6.13 -19.00
CA LEU A 108 31.69 -6.07 -20.45
C LEU A 108 31.45 -4.66 -21.03
N LEU A 109 30.54 -3.89 -20.41
CA LEU A 109 30.37 -2.47 -20.67
C LEU A 109 31.53 -1.72 -20.01
N GLY A 110 32.63 -1.53 -20.74
CA GLY A 110 33.81 -0.82 -20.26
C GLY A 110 33.52 0.55 -19.62
N GLY A 111 34.53 1.07 -18.91
CA GLY A 111 34.49 2.16 -17.93
C GLY A 111 33.61 3.40 -18.14
N PRO A 112 33.30 3.90 -19.36
CA PRO A 112 32.53 5.16 -19.48
C PRO A 112 31.09 5.09 -18.94
N LEU A 113 30.45 3.91 -18.96
CA LEU A 113 29.06 3.77 -18.48
C LEU A 113 28.95 3.61 -16.95
N ARG A 114 30.03 3.21 -16.28
CA ARG A 114 30.04 3.02 -14.82
C ARG A 114 29.95 4.35 -14.06
N SER A 115 30.63 5.39 -14.57
CA SER A 115 30.57 6.75 -14.01
C SER A 115 29.21 7.43 -14.23
N ALA A 116 28.46 7.06 -15.27
CA ALA A 116 27.16 7.66 -15.58
C ALA A 116 26.03 7.17 -14.64
N VAL A 117 26.18 6.00 -14.02
CA VAL A 117 25.16 5.38 -13.14
C VAL A 117 25.47 5.59 -11.65
N GLY A 118 26.57 6.28 -11.30
CA GLY A 118 26.87 6.64 -9.90
C GLY A 118 27.10 5.45 -8.97
N LEU A 119 27.56 4.31 -9.52
CA LEU A 119 27.92 3.12 -8.76
C LEU A 119 29.44 3.02 -8.64
N GLU A 120 30.07 4.04 -8.05
CA GLU A 120 31.41 3.89 -7.50
C GLU A 120 31.29 3.18 -6.16
N ARG A 121 31.82 1.95 -6.08
CA ARG A 121 32.15 1.38 -4.78
C ARG A 121 33.45 2.06 -4.37
N ASP A 122 33.40 2.85 -3.31
CA ASP A 122 34.56 3.29 -2.56
C ASP A 122 35.27 2.04 -1.99
N ASP A 123 36.12 1.42 -2.80
CA ASP A 123 37.14 0.48 -2.34
C ASP A 123 38.28 1.28 -1.69
N LYS A 124 37.96 1.97 -0.59
CA LYS A 124 38.94 2.54 0.31
C LYS A 124 38.98 1.67 1.57
N ASP A 125 40.18 1.17 1.84
CA ASP A 125 40.59 0.57 3.12
C ASP A 125 40.35 -0.95 3.30
N ARG A 126 41.19 -1.79 2.66
CA ARG A 126 41.82 -2.92 3.37
C ARG A 126 43.10 -3.44 2.71
N ALA A 127 44.15 -2.62 2.73
CA ALA A 127 45.53 -3.11 2.79
C ALA A 127 46.15 -2.50 4.05
N GLY A 128 46.36 -3.35 5.05
CA GLY A 128 46.89 -3.02 6.38
C GLY A 128 46.83 -4.24 7.27
#